data_AF-A0A7Y2MU44-F1
#
_entry.id   AF-A0A7Y2MU44-F1
#
_cell.length_a   1.000
_cell.length_b   1.000
_cell.length_c   1.000
_cell.angle_alpha   90.00
_cell.angle_beta   90.00
_cell.angle_gamma   90.00
#
_symmetry.space_group_name_H-M   'P 1'
#
loop_
_entity.id
_entity.type
_entity.pdbx_description
1 polymer ?
#
loop_
_entity_poly.entity_id
_entity_poly.type
_entity_poly.pdbx_seq_one_letter_code
_entity_poly.pdbx_strand_id
1 'polypeptide(L)'
;MTAAFIPSGQPEPEFMARIREMFVEGLPDRLARMRRGLERVEADLREGRPPAAHGVEDLFLAAHSLKGTAPSVGAVDVGWESGRLSEIAEDWSPENPPDPDQLTRARSALSRVEQACEAYRSQ
;
A
#
# COMPACT_ATOMS: atom_id res chain seq x y z
N MET A 1 25.76 -40.77 -0.17
CA MET A 1 24.91 -39.61 -0.49
C MET A 1 24.69 -38.83 0.78
N THR A 2 25.45 -37.76 0.99
CA THR A 2 25.31 -36.88 2.16
C THR A 2 24.31 -35.80 1.78
N ALA A 3 23.14 -35.81 2.42
CA ALA A 3 22.15 -34.74 2.25
C ALA A 3 22.78 -33.44 2.75
N ALA A 4 22.77 -32.40 1.91
CA ALA A 4 23.19 -31.07 2.32
C ALA A 4 22.22 -30.55 3.38
N PHE A 5 22.75 -30.24 4.56
CA PHE A 5 22.05 -29.49 5.59
C PHE A 5 21.70 -28.11 5.02
N ILE A 6 20.42 -27.82 4.82
CA ILE A 6 19.96 -26.45 4.59
C ILE A 6 19.86 -25.83 5.98
N PRO A 7 20.72 -24.86 6.35
CA PRO A 7 20.57 -24.19 7.62
C PRO A 7 19.23 -23.46 7.56
N SER A 8 18.30 -23.81 8.44
CA SER A 8 17.22 -22.92 8.84
C SER A 8 17.83 -21.77 9.65
N GLY A 9 18.62 -20.93 8.98
CA GLY A 9 19.24 -19.75 9.55
C GLY A 9 18.32 -18.57 9.38
N GLN A 10 18.18 -17.76 10.42
CA GLN A 10 17.62 -16.42 10.27
C GLN A 10 18.42 -15.69 9.18
N PRO A 11 17.78 -14.88 8.32
CA PRO A 11 18.49 -14.14 7.30
C PRO A 11 19.59 -13.28 7.92
N GLU A 12 20.76 -13.23 7.26
CA GLU A 12 21.91 -12.45 7.73
C GLU A 12 21.52 -10.99 7.99
N PRO A 13 21.97 -10.36 9.08
CA PRO A 13 21.57 -8.99 9.44
C PRO A 13 21.78 -7.96 8.32
N GLU A 14 22.88 -8.08 7.57
CA GLU A 14 23.20 -7.21 6.43
C GLU A 14 22.22 -7.39 5.26
N PHE A 15 21.78 -8.63 5.00
CA PHE A 15 20.76 -8.90 3.99
C PHE A 15 19.44 -8.24 4.39
N MET A 16 19.02 -8.37 5.65
CA MET A 16 17.80 -7.71 6.13
C MET A 16 17.90 -6.18 6.13
N ALA A 17 19.07 -5.61 6.41
CA ALA A 17 19.29 -4.17 6.30
C ALA A 17 19.09 -3.69 4.85
N ARG A 18 19.63 -4.41 3.87
CA ARG A 18 19.44 -4.09 2.44
C ARG A 18 17.98 -4.19 2.00
N ILE A 19 17.26 -5.22 2.45
CA ILE A 19 15.83 -5.36 2.14
C ILE A 19 15.02 -4.20 2.76
N ARG A 20 15.37 -3.75 3.97
CA ARG A 20 14.76 -2.57 4.59
C ARG A 20 15.04 -1.29 3.80
N GLU A 21 16.28 -1.06 3.38
CA GLU A 21 16.64 0.08 2.53
C GLU A 21 15.83 0.08 1.23
N MET A 22 15.81 -1.03 0.50
CA MET A 22 15.02 -1.16 -0.74
C MET A 22 13.53 -0.93 -0.50
N PHE A 23 13.01 -1.38 0.64
CA PHE A 23 11.62 -1.11 1.01
C PHE A 23 11.37 0.39 1.21
N VAL A 24 12.23 1.07 1.97
CA VAL A 24 12.16 2.51 2.25
C VAL A 24 12.29 3.34 0.97
N GLU A 25 13.26 3.02 0.12
CA GLU A 25 13.46 3.68 -1.19
C GLU A 25 12.23 3.59 -2.08
N GLY A 26 11.48 2.47 -2.00
CA GLY A 26 10.26 2.27 -2.77
C GLY A 26 8.99 2.90 -2.18
N LEU A 27 9.01 3.41 -0.94
CA LEU A 27 7.83 4.01 -0.32
C LEU A 27 7.28 5.24 -1.05
N PRO A 28 8.11 6.22 -1.49
CA PRO A 28 7.61 7.40 -2.19
C PRO A 28 6.80 7.07 -3.44
N ASP A 29 7.27 6.13 -4.26
CA ASP A 29 6.59 5.74 -5.49
C ASP A 29 5.24 5.08 -5.24
N ARG A 30 5.17 4.21 -4.22
CA ARG A 30 3.92 3.54 -3.81
C ARG A 30 2.91 4.55 -3.27
N LEU A 31 3.35 5.47 -2.39
CA LEU A 31 2.52 6.56 -1.88
C LEU A 31 2.00 7.45 -3.01
N ALA A 32 2.87 7.80 -3.96
CA ALA A 32 2.49 8.61 -5.11
C ALA A 32 1.47 7.90 -6.01
N ARG A 33 1.57 6.57 -6.19
CA ARG A 33 0.55 5.78 -6.89
C ARG A 33 -0.79 5.80 -6.17
N MET A 34 -0.82 5.59 -4.85
CA MET A 34 -2.06 5.66 -4.06
C MET A 34 -2.71 7.05 -4.15
N ARG A 35 -1.93 8.13 -3.98
CA ARG A 35 -2.43 9.52 -4.11
C ARG A 35 -3.06 9.76 -5.46
N ARG A 36 -2.32 9.49 -6.55
CA ARG A 36 -2.81 9.72 -7.90
C ARG A 36 -4.03 8.88 -8.23
N GLY A 37 -4.08 7.62 -7.77
CA GLY A 37 -5.23 6.76 -7.94
C GLY A 37 -6.48 7.35 -7.29
N LEU A 38 -6.38 7.74 -6.01
CA LEU A 38 -7.49 8.36 -5.29
C LEU A 38 -7.90 9.70 -5.89
N GLU A 39 -6.95 10.57 -6.24
CA GLU A 39 -7.22 11.87 -6.87
C GLU A 39 -7.96 11.72 -8.21
N ARG A 40 -7.62 10.71 -9.02
CA ARG A 40 -8.32 10.41 -10.30
C ARG A 40 -9.74 9.95 -10.06
N VAL A 41 -9.94 9.02 -9.12
CA VAL A 41 -11.29 8.55 -8.73
C VAL A 41 -12.15 9.73 -8.28
N GLU A 42 -11.62 10.60 -7.41
CA GLU A 42 -12.34 11.79 -6.95
C GLU A 42 -12.62 12.81 -8.06
N ALA A 43 -11.70 12.97 -9.01
CA ALA A 43 -11.88 13.87 -10.15
C ALA A 43 -13.00 13.38 -11.08
N ASP A 44 -13.01 12.10 -11.45
CA ASP A 44 -14.06 11.53 -12.29
C ASP A 44 -15.44 11.68 -11.64
N LEU A 45 -15.56 11.36 -10.35
CA LEU A 45 -16.82 11.48 -9.61
C LEU A 45 -17.29 12.94 -9.50
N ARG A 46 -16.36 13.89 -9.30
CA ARG A 46 -16.68 15.33 -9.27
C ARG A 46 -17.21 15.82 -10.61
N GLU A 47 -16.73 15.24 -11.71
CA GLU A 47 -17.18 15.53 -13.08
C GLU A 47 -18.42 14.72 -13.48
N GLY A 48 -19.02 13.97 -12.55
CA GLY A 48 -20.23 13.17 -12.78
C GLY A 48 -19.99 11.93 -13.63
N ARG A 49 -18.74 11.45 -13.71
CA ARG A 49 -18.35 10.24 -14.44
C ARG A 49 -18.06 9.08 -13.49
N PRO A 50 -18.28 7.83 -13.93
CA PRO A 50 -17.76 6.67 -13.20
C PRO A 50 -16.22 6.73 -13.18
N PRO A 51 -15.58 6.24 -12.11
CA PRO A 51 -14.13 6.26 -12.00
C PRO A 51 -13.50 5.36 -13.05
N ALA A 52 -12.43 5.82 -13.70
CA ALA A 52 -11.69 4.98 -14.62
C ALA A 52 -10.98 3.82 -13.87
N ALA A 53 -11.06 2.60 -14.42
CA ALA A 53 -10.52 1.39 -13.80
C ALA A 53 -9.05 1.52 -13.37
N HIS A 54 -8.22 2.14 -14.20
CA HIS A 54 -6.80 2.33 -13.89
C HIS A 54 -6.56 3.19 -12.63
N GLY A 55 -7.44 4.15 -12.31
CA GLY A 55 -7.33 4.96 -11.10
C GLY A 55 -7.61 4.14 -9.85
N VAL A 56 -8.61 3.26 -9.94
CA VAL A 56 -8.94 2.30 -8.87
C VAL A 56 -7.82 1.27 -8.70
N GLU A 57 -7.34 0.68 -9.79
CA GLU A 57 -6.26 -0.31 -9.79
C GLU A 57 -4.97 0.25 -9.17
N ASP A 58 -4.57 1.47 -9.56
CA ASP A 58 -3.38 2.14 -9.01
C ASP A 58 -3.47 2.29 -7.48
N LEU A 59 -4.65 2.67 -6.96
CA LEU A 59 -4.90 2.80 -5.53
C LEU A 59 -4.86 1.43 -4.83
N PHE A 60 -5.66 0.49 -5.33
CA PHE A 60 -5.82 -0.83 -4.74
C PHE A 60 -4.50 -1.61 -4.74
N LEU A 61 -3.83 -1.74 -5.88
CA LEU A 61 -2.63 -2.56 -6.01
C LEU A 61 -1.45 -1.99 -5.23
N ALA A 62 -1.29 -0.66 -5.17
CA ALA A 62 -0.24 -0.04 -4.38
C ALA A 62 -0.45 -0.26 -2.88
N ALA A 63 -1.70 -0.11 -2.40
CA ALA A 63 -2.05 -0.38 -1.00
C ALA A 63 -1.91 -1.88 -0.67
N HIS A 64 -2.42 -2.77 -1.51
CA HIS A 64 -2.36 -4.22 -1.32
C HIS A 64 -0.92 -4.76 -1.34
N SER A 65 -0.06 -4.19 -2.18
CA SER A 65 1.37 -4.53 -2.19
C SER A 65 2.05 -4.20 -0.85
N LEU A 66 1.76 -3.03 -0.26
CA LEU A 66 2.29 -2.67 1.06
C LEU A 66 1.72 -3.54 2.18
N LYS A 67 0.42 -3.87 2.14
CA LYS A 67 -0.21 -4.82 3.07
C LYS A 67 0.60 -6.12 3.19
N GLY A 68 1.00 -6.69 2.05
CA GLY A 68 1.76 -7.94 2.02
C GLY A 68 3.26 -7.80 2.34
N THR A 69 3.90 -6.71 1.95
CA THR A 69 5.36 -6.57 2.04
C THR A 69 5.85 -5.92 3.34
N ALA A 70 5.10 -4.96 3.88
CA ALA A 70 5.53 -4.15 5.02
C ALA A 70 5.79 -4.97 6.32
N PRO A 71 4.97 -5.98 6.68
CA PRO A 71 5.24 -6.78 7.88
C PRO A 71 6.56 -7.55 7.81
N SER A 72 7.00 -7.94 6.62
CA SER A 72 8.25 -8.70 6.41
C SER A 72 9.51 -7.90 6.75
N VAL A 73 9.40 -6.57 6.81
CA VAL A 73 10.49 -5.66 7.17
C VAL A 73 10.30 -4.97 8.52
N GLY A 74 9.28 -5.37 9.29
CA GLY A 74 8.95 -4.79 10.59
C GLY A 74 8.08 -3.53 10.53
N ALA A 75 7.64 -3.09 9.34
CA ALA A 75 6.76 -1.95 9.17
C ALA A 75 5.28 -2.33 9.37
N VAL A 76 4.94 -2.88 10.54
CA VAL A 76 3.62 -3.47 10.83
C VAL A 76 2.48 -2.46 10.64
N ASP A 77 2.63 -1.23 11.16
CA ASP A 77 1.60 -0.19 11.05
C ASP A 77 1.37 0.25 9.60
N VAL A 78 2.43 0.29 8.78
CA VAL A 78 2.31 0.54 7.33
C VAL A 78 1.47 -0.56 6.68
N GLY A 79 1.74 -1.82 7.02
CA GLY A 79 0.97 -2.97 6.51
C GLY A 79 -0.50 -2.92 6.92
N TRP A 80 -0.78 -2.59 8.18
CA TRP A 80 -2.15 -2.49 8.70
C TRP A 80 -2.95 -1.38 8.01
N GLU A 81 -2.43 -0.16 7.96
CA GLU A 81 -3.16 0.98 7.40
C GLU A 81 -3.28 0.88 5.87
N SER A 82 -2.28 0.32 5.18
CA SER A 82 -2.39 0.05 3.74
C SER A 82 -3.38 -1.08 3.45
N GLY A 83 -3.47 -2.07 4.33
CA GLY A 83 -4.50 -3.11 4.29
C GLY A 83 -5.90 -2.53 4.32
N ARG A 84 -6.18 -1.65 5.29
CA ARG A 84 -7.46 -0.93 5.40
C ARG A 84 -7.79 -0.15 4.14
N LEU A 85 -6.81 0.55 3.56
CA LEU A 85 -7.02 1.30 2.32
C LEU A 85 -7.36 0.37 1.15
N SER A 86 -6.67 -0.76 1.00
CA SER A 86 -6.99 -1.73 -0.06
C SER A 86 -8.37 -2.36 0.11
N GLU A 87 -8.78 -2.69 1.34
CA GLU A 87 -10.11 -3.25 1.65
C GLU A 87 -11.22 -2.24 1.38
N ILE A 88 -11.00 -0.96 1.63
CA ILE A 88 -11.96 0.09 1.27
C ILE A 88 -12.16 0.15 -0.26
N ALA A 89 -11.08 -0.02 -1.03
CA ALA A 89 -11.09 0.13 -2.49
C ALA A 89 -11.33 -1.18 -3.27
N GLU A 90 -11.43 -2.33 -2.60
CA GLU A 90 -11.47 -3.67 -3.21
C GLU A 90 -12.63 -3.84 -4.18
N ASP A 91 -13.80 -3.34 -3.81
CA ASP A 91 -15.02 -3.48 -4.61
C ASP A 91 -15.29 -2.29 -5.55
N TRP A 92 -14.37 -1.32 -5.63
CA TRP A 92 -14.59 -0.14 -6.46
C TRP A 92 -14.43 -0.50 -7.94
N SER A 93 -15.34 -0.03 -8.78
CA SER A 93 -15.24 -0.18 -10.23
C SER A 93 -16.06 0.90 -10.95
N PRO A 94 -15.97 1.01 -12.28
CA PRO A 94 -16.88 1.84 -13.05
C PRO A 94 -18.36 1.49 -12.81
N GLU A 95 -18.66 0.21 -12.59
CA GLU A 95 -20.01 -0.33 -12.33
C GLU A 95 -20.41 -0.23 -10.84
N ASN A 96 -19.44 -0.14 -9.94
CA ASN A 96 -19.64 0.01 -8.50
C ASN A 96 -18.77 1.17 -7.96
N PRO A 97 -19.10 2.43 -8.29
CA PRO A 97 -18.32 3.57 -7.85
C PRO A 97 -18.43 3.79 -6.33
N PRO A 98 -17.39 4.32 -5.67
CA PRO A 98 -17.46 4.57 -4.25
C PRO A 98 -18.47 5.66 -3.88
N ASP A 99 -19.12 5.47 -2.74
CA ASP A 99 -19.95 6.49 -2.12
C ASP A 99 -19.10 7.56 -1.38
N PRO A 100 -19.70 8.71 -0.98
CA PRO A 100 -18.97 9.77 -0.30
C PRO A 100 -18.33 9.38 1.04
N ASP A 101 -18.90 8.41 1.76
CA ASP A 101 -18.36 7.92 3.02
C ASP A 101 -17.13 7.03 2.78
N GLN A 102 -17.19 6.14 1.79
CA GLN A 102 -16.05 5.34 1.33
C GLN A 102 -14.88 6.23 0.89
N LEU A 103 -15.15 7.31 0.14
CA LEU A 103 -14.12 8.30 -0.23
C LEU A 103 -13.51 8.99 1.01
N THR A 104 -14.34 9.34 2.00
CA THR A 104 -13.86 9.95 3.25
C THR A 104 -12.98 9.00 4.05
N ARG A 105 -13.39 7.72 4.15
CA ARG A 105 -12.60 6.67 4.79
C ARG A 105 -11.29 6.41 4.05
N ALA A 106 -11.30 6.40 2.71
CA ALA A 106 -10.10 6.23 1.90
C ALA A 106 -9.09 7.37 2.09
N ARG A 107 -9.53 8.64 2.09
CA ARG A 107 -8.67 9.80 2.41
C ARG A 107 -8.05 9.67 3.79
N SER A 108 -8.86 9.31 4.78
CA SER A 108 -8.40 9.12 6.16
C SER A 108 -7.38 7.98 6.26
N ALA A 109 -7.62 6.85 5.59
CA ALA A 109 -6.71 5.71 5.56
C ALA A 109 -5.40 6.07 4.83
N LEU A 110 -5.46 6.74 3.68
CA LEU A 110 -4.25 7.19 2.96
C LEU A 110 -3.39 8.12 3.83
N SER A 111 -3.99 9.07 4.54
CA SER A 111 -3.25 9.94 5.47
C SER A 111 -2.58 9.14 6.60
N ARG A 112 -3.24 8.09 7.11
CA ARG A 112 -2.63 7.18 8.11
C ARG A 112 -1.48 6.35 7.53
N VAL A 113 -1.59 5.89 6.27
CA VAL A 113 -0.48 5.21 5.57
C VAL A 113 0.73 6.15 5.44
N GLU A 114 0.52 7.40 5.07
CA GLU A 114 1.60 8.40 4.96
C GLU A 114 2.29 8.63 6.31
N GLN A 115 1.52 8.79 7.38
CA GLN A 115 2.04 8.95 8.74
C GLN A 115 2.83 7.73 9.19
N ALA A 116 2.31 6.52 8.95
CA ALA A 116 3.01 5.28 9.27
C ALA A 116 4.33 5.14 8.49
N CYS A 117 4.34 5.53 7.21
CA CYS A 117 5.54 5.53 6.37
C CYS A 117 6.58 6.56 6.85
N GLU A 118 6.17 7.73 7.33
CA GLU A 118 7.08 8.72 7.94
C GLU A 118 7.66 8.23 9.27
N ALA A 119 6.81 7.66 10.13
CA ALA A 119 7.22 7.10 11.41
C ALA A 119 8.21 5.95 11.23
N TYR A 120 7.99 5.07 10.25
CA TYR A 120 8.91 3.96 9.95
C TYR A 120 10.26 4.44 9.38
N ARG A 121 10.27 5.49 8.54
CA ARG A 121 11.51 6.07 7.99
C ARG A 121 12.37 6.79 9.03
N SER A 122 11.77 7.17 10.16
CA SER A 122 12.44 7.90 11.24
C SER A 122 13.02 6.99 12.33
N GLN A 123 12.95 5.66 12.15
CA GLN A 123 13.45 4.64 13.08
C GLN A 123 14.92 4.27 12.83
#